data_AF-A0A4Y2NZI7-F1
#
_entry.id   AF-A0A4Y2NZI7-F1
#
_cell.length_a   1.000
_cell.length_b   1.000
_cell.length_c   1.000
_cell.angle_alpha   90.00
_cell.angle_beta   90.00
_cell.angle_gamma   90.00
#
_symmetry.space_group_name_H-M   'P 1'
#
loop_
_entity.id
_entity.type
_entity.pdbx_description
1 polymer ?
#
loop_
_entity_poly.entity_id
_entity_poly.type
_entity_poly.pdbx_seq_one_letter_code
_entity_poly.pdbx_strand_id
1 'polypeptide(L)'
;MLFIGGPLLDMVLLVEEETRRQYGLKRDDCILANEEHNTLFQGLFHNMKSRLAAGGSAQNAARIAKWSLEEKGEVGIAGQYGNLQSWQKLFLNRLVIILKWFRS
;
A
#
# COMPACT_ATOMS: atom_id res chain seq x y z
N MET A 1 0.11 1.50 -21.25
CA MET A 1 -1.16 1.44 -20.48
C MET A 1 -1.09 2.42 -19.33
N LEU A 2 -2.14 3.18 -19.05
CA LEU A 2 -2.18 4.15 -17.95
C LEU A 2 -3.23 3.74 -16.92
N PHE A 3 -2.82 3.63 -15.66
CA PHE A 3 -3.70 3.42 -14.51
C PHE A 3 -3.85 4.74 -13.74
N ILE A 4 -5.06 5.02 -13.28
CA ILE A 4 -5.36 6.22 -12.48
C ILE A 4 -5.88 5.76 -11.13
N GLY A 5 -5.22 6.19 -10.05
CA GLY A 5 -5.61 5.89 -8.69
C GLY A 5 -4.55 6.32 -7.67
N GLY A 6 -5.00 6.66 -6.47
CA GLY A 6 -4.10 7.05 -5.39
C GLY A 6 -3.24 5.88 -4.93
N PRO A 7 -1.90 6.01 -4.91
CA PRO A 7 -1.04 5.02 -4.26
C PRO A 7 -1.35 4.99 -2.75
N LEU A 8 -1.48 3.78 -2.19
CA LEU A 8 -1.69 3.58 -0.75
C LEU A 8 -0.51 2.82 -0.15
N LEU A 9 -0.38 2.88 1.18
CA LEU A 9 0.52 1.99 1.94
C LEU A 9 -0.35 1.04 2.74
N ASP A 10 -0.21 -0.24 2.42
CA ASP A 10 -0.85 -1.30 3.18
C ASP A 10 -0.02 -1.56 4.44
N MET A 11 -0.68 -1.40 5.60
CA MET A 11 -0.15 -1.81 6.90
C MET A 11 -0.81 -3.13 7.29
N VAL A 12 -0.02 -4.20 7.32
CA VAL A 12 -0.52 -5.55 7.59
C VAL A 12 0.02 -6.03 8.93
N LEU A 13 -0.88 -6.40 9.84
CA LEU A 13 -0.54 -6.97 11.14
C LEU A 13 -1.53 -8.09 11.48
N LEU A 14 -1.04 -9.18 12.06
CA LEU A 14 -1.90 -10.17 12.68
C LEU A 14 -2.40 -9.62 14.02
N VAL A 15 -3.72 -9.49 14.16
CA VAL A 15 -4.38 -8.98 15.36
C VAL A 15 -5.28 -10.04 15.96
N GLU A 16 -5.48 -9.95 17.27
CA GLU A 16 -6.42 -10.81 17.99
C GLU A 16 -7.88 -10.42 17.65
N GLU A 17 -8.79 -11.37 17.81
CA GLU A 17 -10.23 -11.19 17.55
C GLU A 17 -10.84 -10.06 18.40
N GLU A 18 -10.30 -9.81 19.59
CA GLU A 18 -10.74 -8.71 20.47
C GLU A 18 -10.45 -7.34 19.85
N THR A 19 -9.25 -7.13 19.30
CA THR A 19 -8.89 -5.89 18.61
C THR A 19 -9.81 -5.66 17.41
N ARG A 20 -10.13 -6.72 16.66
CA ARG A 20 -11.06 -6.65 15.54
C ARG A 20 -12.45 -6.16 15.98
N ARG A 21 -12.97 -6.69 17.09
CA ARG A 21 -14.28 -6.30 17.64
C ARG A 21 -14.30 -4.87 18.19
N GLN A 22 -13.23 -4.45 18.89
CA GLN A 22 -13.08 -3.11 19.44
C GLN A 22 -13.27 -2.02 18.38
N TYR A 23 -12.76 -2.25 17.17
CA TYR A 23 -12.85 -1.30 16.04
C TYR A 23 -13.96 -1.64 15.04
N GLY A 24 -14.89 -2.54 15.37
CA GLY A 24 -16.04 -2.87 14.51
C GLY A 24 -15.68 -3.47 13.14
N LEU A 25 -14.48 -4.01 12.98
CA LEU A 25 -13.95 -4.49 11.69
C LEU A 25 -14.55 -5.84 11.35
N LYS A 26 -15.37 -5.98 10.31
CA LYS A 26 -15.88 -7.29 9.88
C LYS A 26 -14.78 -8.09 9.14
N ARG A 27 -14.90 -9.42 9.14
CA ARG A 27 -14.00 -10.26 8.34
C ARG A 27 -14.19 -9.96 6.86
N ASP A 28 -13.08 -9.89 6.13
CA ASP A 28 -13.02 -9.62 4.69
C ASP A 28 -13.66 -8.29 4.25
N ASP A 29 -13.80 -7.33 5.18
CA ASP A 29 -14.42 -6.03 4.92
C ASP A 29 -13.40 -4.98 4.45
N CYS A 30 -13.89 -3.98 3.71
CA CYS A 30 -13.11 -2.85 3.24
C CYS A 30 -13.89 -1.56 3.53
N ILE A 31 -13.53 -0.89 4.62
CA ILE A 31 -14.22 0.30 5.10
C ILE A 31 -13.34 1.54 4.94
N LEU A 32 -13.99 2.70 4.78
CA LEU A 32 -13.31 3.98 4.95
C LEU A 32 -13.10 4.24 6.44
N ALA A 33 -11.88 4.60 6.80
CA ALA A 33 -11.56 4.93 8.17
C ALA A 33 -12.27 6.22 8.62
N ASN A 34 -12.72 6.22 9.87
CA ASN A 34 -13.20 7.38 10.60
C ASN A 34 -12.22 7.72 11.75
N GLU A 35 -12.54 8.73 12.56
CA GLU A 35 -11.69 9.19 13.67
C GLU A 35 -11.40 8.11 14.73
N GLU A 36 -12.32 7.16 14.94
CA GLU A 36 -12.16 6.07 15.91
C GLU A 36 -11.00 5.14 15.54
N HIS A 37 -10.69 5.03 14.25
CA HIS A 37 -9.60 4.21 13.73
C HIS A 37 -8.22 4.88 13.81
N ASN A 38 -8.13 6.16 14.17
CA ASN A 38 -6.84 6.87 14.23
C ASN A 38 -5.86 6.20 15.21
N THR A 39 -6.36 5.73 16.36
CA THR A 39 -5.56 5.04 17.36
C THR A 39 -5.03 3.70 16.85
N LEU A 40 -5.83 2.98 16.05
CA LEU A 40 -5.42 1.74 15.39
C LEU A 40 -4.25 2.00 14.44
N PHE A 41 -4.33 3.02 13.58
CA PHE A 41 -3.25 3.33 12.64
C PHE A 41 -1.94 3.70 13.33
N GLN A 42 -2.00 4.51 14.39
CA GLN A 42 -0.79 4.86 15.16
C GLN A 42 -0.17 3.63 15.83
N GLY A 43 -1.01 2.71 16.35
CA GLY A 43 -0.55 1.45 16.90
C GLY A 43 0.11 0.55 15.84
N LEU A 44 -0.50 0.45 14.66
CA LEU A 44 0.06 -0.33 13.54
C LEU A 44 1.39 0.23 13.04
N PHE A 45 1.50 1.55 12.92
CA PHE A 45 2.70 2.20 12.39
C PHE A 45 3.92 2.05 13.31
N HIS A 46 3.73 2.09 14.63
CA HIS A 46 4.82 1.95 15.60
C HIS A 46 5.11 0.49 15.98
N ASN A 47 4.26 -0.46 15.61
CA ASN A 47 4.47 -1.86 15.91
C ASN A 47 5.52 -2.46 14.96
N MET A 48 6.66 -2.88 15.50
CA MET A 48 7.75 -3.52 14.73
C MET A 48 7.35 -4.83 14.02
N LYS A 49 6.23 -5.46 14.41
CA LYS A 49 5.68 -6.64 13.74
C LYS A 49 4.81 -6.29 12.53
N SER A 50 4.45 -5.02 12.33
CA SER A 50 3.65 -4.63 11.17
C SER A 50 4.49 -4.69 9.89
N ARG A 51 3.89 -5.25 8.84
CA ARG A 51 4.48 -5.28 7.51
C ARG A 51 3.95 -4.12 6.70
N LEU A 52 4.87 -3.30 6.19
CA LEU A 52 4.57 -2.22 5.26
C LEU A 52 4.70 -2.70 3.81
N ALA A 53 3.67 -2.52 3.01
CA ALA A 53 3.68 -2.84 1.58
C ALA A 53 3.06 -1.72 0.76
N ALA A 54 3.58 -1.48 -0.45
CA ALA A 54 2.92 -0.59 -1.39
C ALA A 54 1.59 -1.23 -1.82
N GLY A 55 0.51 -0.45 -1.73
CA GLY A 55 -0.86 -0.89 -1.93
C GLY A 55 -1.67 0.07 -2.81
N GLY A 56 -2.99 -0.08 -2.77
CA GLY A 56 -3.91 0.63 -3.66
C GLY A 56 -4.24 -0.18 -4.91
N SER A 57 -5.54 -0.23 -5.25
CA SER A 57 -6.07 -1.11 -6.30
C SER A 57 -5.43 -0.86 -7.67
N ALA A 58 -5.40 0.40 -8.12
CA ALA A 58 -4.78 0.80 -9.39
C ALA A 58 -3.28 0.49 -9.42
N GLN A 59 -2.58 0.67 -8.29
CA GLN A 59 -1.16 0.35 -8.19
C GLN A 59 -0.88 -1.15 -8.22
N ASN A 60 -1.74 -1.95 -7.59
CA ASN A 60 -1.66 -3.40 -7.64
C ASN A 60 -1.86 -3.91 -9.07
N ALA A 61 -2.89 -3.41 -9.76
CA ALA A 61 -3.16 -3.76 -11.16
C ALA A 61 -2.02 -3.34 -12.09
N ALA A 62 -1.47 -2.14 -11.92
CA ALA A 62 -0.33 -1.66 -12.70
C ALA A 62 0.92 -2.53 -12.52
N ARG A 63 1.21 -2.97 -11.29
CA ARG A 63 2.34 -3.89 -11.02
C ARG A 63 2.17 -5.24 -11.70
N ILE A 64 0.96 -5.81 -11.64
CA ILE A 64 0.65 -7.07 -12.32
C ILE A 64 0.76 -6.89 -13.83
N ALA A 65 0.19 -5.82 -14.38
CA ALA A 65 0.28 -5.53 -15.80
C ALA A 65 1.72 -5.38 -16.26
N LYS A 66 2.58 -4.67 -15.51
CA LYS A 66 4.00 -4.54 -15.85
C LYS A 66 4.73 -5.88 -15.74
N TRP A 67 4.42 -6.70 -14.73
CA TRP A 67 5.00 -8.03 -14.58
C TRP A 67 4.62 -8.94 -15.75
N SER A 68 3.36 -8.96 -16.16
CA SER A 68 2.88 -9.78 -17.28
C SER A 68 3.40 -9.32 -18.65
N LEU A 69 3.70 -8.03 -18.79
CA LEU A 69 4.25 -7.46 -20.02
C LEU A 69 5.77 -7.60 -20.10
N GLU A 70 6.45 -7.88 -18.99
CA GLU A 70 7.92 -7.90 -18.89
C GLU A 70 8.53 -6.65 -19.54
N GLU A 71 9.42 -6.81 -20.53
CA GLU A 71 10.02 -5.73 -21.30
C GLU A 71 9.14 -5.21 -22.43
N LYS A 72 8.04 -5.90 -22.74
CA LYS A 72 7.15 -5.56 -23.86
C LYS A 72 6.15 -4.50 -23.43
N GLY A 73 6.57 -3.25 -23.55
CA GLY A 73 5.69 -2.09 -23.43
C GLY A 73 5.68 -1.46 -22.04
N GLU A 74 4.97 -0.33 -21.99
CA GLU A 74 5.06 0.63 -20.88
C GLU A 74 3.77 0.68 -20.07
N VAL A 75 3.93 0.75 -18.76
CA VAL A 75 2.84 0.88 -17.79
C VAL A 75 3.10 2.09 -16.91
N GLY A 76 2.16 3.03 -16.91
CA GLY A 76 2.19 4.23 -16.07
C GLY A 76 1.10 4.20 -15.01
N ILE A 77 1.36 4.90 -13.90
CA ILE A 77 0.36 5.20 -12.86
C ILE A 77 0.34 6.70 -12.59
N ALA A 78 -0.86 7.27 -12.47
CA ALA A 78 -1.08 8.65 -12.07
C ALA A 78 -2.02 8.73 -10.87
N GLY A 79 -1.70 9.56 -9.89
CA GLY A 79 -2.47 9.71 -8.66
C GLY A 79 -1.90 10.78 -7.75
N GLN A 80 -2.59 11.05 -6.64
CA GLN A 80 -2.15 11.98 -5.62
C GLN A 80 -1.55 11.21 -4.44
N TYR A 81 -0.47 11.72 -3.86
CA TYR A 81 0.12 11.22 -2.63
C TYR A 81 0.18 12.32 -1.58
N GLY A 82 0.05 11.95 -0.30
CA GLY A 82 0.17 12.90 0.82
C GLY A 82 1.62 13.32 1.06
N ASN A 83 1.82 14.57 1.52
CA ASN A 83 3.13 15.07 1.89
C ASN A 83 3.53 14.58 3.28
N LEU A 84 4.10 13.37 3.38
CA LEU A 84 4.84 12.95 4.56
C LEU A 84 6.26 12.52 4.16
N GLN A 85 7.26 13.10 4.82
CA GLN A 85 8.69 12.93 4.56
C GLN A 85 9.18 11.48 4.73
N SER A 86 8.47 10.65 5.52
CA SER A 86 8.70 9.22 5.67
C SER A 86 8.29 8.39 4.45
N TRP A 87 7.33 8.87 3.65
CA TRP A 87 6.76 8.15 2.51
C TRP A 87 7.66 8.21 1.27
N GLN A 88 8.33 9.34 1.07
CA GLN A 88 9.29 9.51 -0.02
C GLN A 88 10.41 8.46 0.06
N LYS A 89 10.96 8.18 1.25
CA LYS A 89 12.02 7.17 1.41
C LYS A 89 11.55 5.74 1.13
N LEU A 90 10.31 5.38 1.48
CA LEU A 90 9.78 4.03 1.25
C LEU A 90 9.44 3.76 -0.22
N PHE A 91 8.82 4.72 -0.91
CA PHE A 91 8.53 4.61 -2.34
C PHE A 91 9.79 4.72 -3.19
N LEU A 92 10.70 5.65 -2.88
CA LEU A 92 11.96 5.78 -3.62
C LEU A 92 12.84 4.54 -3.44
N ASN A 93 12.91 3.94 -2.25
CA ASN A 93 13.77 2.76 -2.05
C ASN A 93 13.14 1.45 -2.50
N ARG A 94 11.81 1.26 -2.54
CA ARG A 94 11.22 -0.02 -2.97
C ARG A 94 10.65 0.00 -4.38
N LEU A 95 10.04 1.10 -4.81
CA LEU A 95 9.49 1.21 -6.17
C LEU A 95 10.60 1.41 -7.21
N VAL A 96 11.64 2.19 -6.90
CA VAL A 96 12.81 2.34 -7.79
C VAL A 96 13.66 1.06 -7.80
N ILE A 97 13.78 0.33 -6.69
CA ILE A 97 14.48 -0.97 -6.70
C ILE A 97 13.74 -1.96 -7.59
N ILE A 98 12.41 -2.06 -7.52
CA ILE A 98 11.63 -2.93 -8.43
C ILE A 98 11.89 -2.52 -9.89
N LEU A 99 11.81 -1.24 -10.22
CA LEU A 99 12.08 -0.75 -11.59
C LEU A 99 13.54 -0.92 -12.04
N LYS A 100 14.52 -0.89 -11.11
CA LYS A 100 15.94 -1.17 -11.40
C LYS A 100 16.24 -2.67 -11.53
N TRP A 101 15.58 -3.52 -10.76
CA TRP A 101 15.80 -4.98 -10.77
C TRP A 101 15.25 -5.63 -12.04
N PHE A 102 14.22 -5.05 -12.64
CA PHE A 102 13.70 -5.45 -13.96
C PHE A 102 14.53 -4.89 -15.16
N ARG A 103 15.74 -4.37 -14.92
CA ARG A 103 16.67 -3.86 -15.94
C ARG A 103 18.07 -4.49 -15.84
N SER A 104 18.16 -5.80 -15.62
CA SER A 104 19.43 -6.54 -15.72
C SER A 104 19.28 -7.81 -16.55
#